data_AF-A0A6V8N5I3-F1
#
_entry.id   AF-A0A6V8N5I3-F1
#
_cell.length_a   1.000
_cell.length_b   1.000
_cell.length_c   1.000
_cell.angle_alpha   90.00
_cell.angle_beta   90.00
_cell.angle_gamma   90.00
#
_symmetry.space_group_name_H-M   'P 1'
#
loop_
_entity.id
_entity.type
_entity.pdbx_description
1 polymer ?
#
loop_
_entity_poly.entity_id
_entity_poly.type
_entity_poly.pdbx_seq_one_letter_code
_entity_poly.pdbx_strand_id
1 'polypeptide(L)'
;MPDYRRNHYVPQWYQKRFLSKGQRFFYLDMRPDTVVTPTGHRYPRNSLHQWGPNLCFYLDDLYTTRFGTLESTEIEEKFFGKIDNAGRSAVEYFSSYNHDSVSYEALRTMLPYMSVQKLRTPKGLQYLSEIVRLNDKNQVLFALQEWQQMHCALWMECVWAVADASSSPTKFIVTDHPVTVYNKDCFPLSKWCKGCHDPAIWLTATHTLFPLDSNKILILTNLSWVRNPYGNPVLKRPNPQLFRPAVFNYTQIQVGRQLAEQEVIEINYVLKKRAWRYIAAADKEWLYPERRLRTQHWDRLGGGYLFMPDPREVSFSSEILFGYDDKRVQAFDAYGRRPWQQDYDKKEDHDREWETAEAFKGEFARLFGRKHRGRSNRFGDFYRGCGEDSPTMFESYLKAEHRHQKRRKKG
;
A
#
# COMPACT_ATOMS: atom_id res chain seq x y z
N MET A 1 18.53 -22.09 22.92
CA MET A 1 17.89 -22.08 21.59
C MET A 1 17.20 -20.73 21.42
N PRO A 2 17.21 -20.09 20.24
CA PRO A 2 16.39 -18.90 20.04
C PRO A 2 14.93 -19.27 20.34
N ASP A 3 14.28 -18.52 21.22
CA ASP A 3 12.90 -18.79 21.61
C ASP A 3 11.95 -18.33 20.50
N TYR A 4 11.67 -19.23 19.53
CA TYR A 4 10.75 -19.00 18.41
C TYR A 4 9.28 -18.90 18.83
N ARG A 5 8.98 -18.94 20.13
CA ARG A 5 7.63 -18.70 20.65
C ARG A 5 7.28 -17.23 20.66
N ARG A 6 8.26 -16.32 20.82
CA ARG A 6 8.00 -14.89 20.71
C ARG A 6 7.93 -14.46 19.25
N ASN A 7 6.71 -14.38 18.72
CA ASN A 7 6.49 -14.12 17.30
C ASN A 7 6.28 -12.63 17.02
N HIS A 8 7.26 -12.01 16.37
CA HIS A 8 7.16 -10.62 15.91
C HIS A 8 6.41 -10.56 14.57
N TYR A 9 5.11 -10.29 14.63
CA TYR A 9 4.29 -10.15 13.43
C TYR A 9 4.57 -8.86 12.63
N VAL A 10 5.28 -7.90 13.24
CA VAL A 10 6.04 -6.86 12.52
C VAL A 10 7.53 -7.10 12.81
N PRO A 11 8.34 -7.52 11.82
CA PRO A 11 9.72 -7.93 12.05
C PRO A 11 10.56 -6.85 12.74
N GLN A 12 11.39 -7.24 13.71
CA GLN A 12 12.25 -6.29 14.43
C GLN A 12 13.20 -5.54 13.49
N TRP A 13 13.69 -6.17 12.41
CA TRP A 13 14.56 -5.50 11.43
C TRP A 13 13.80 -4.38 10.71
N TYR A 14 12.52 -4.57 10.42
CA TYR A 14 11.68 -3.58 9.76
C TYR A 14 11.39 -2.42 10.71
N GLN A 15 11.02 -2.74 11.95
CA GLN A 15 10.82 -1.74 13.02
C GLN A 15 12.05 -0.83 13.20
N LYS A 16 13.27 -1.38 13.16
CA LYS A 16 14.52 -0.60 13.31
C LYS A 16 14.71 0.46 12.22
N ARG A 17 14.05 0.36 11.06
CA ARG A 17 14.13 1.37 9.98
C ARG A 17 13.44 2.69 10.33
N PHE A 18 12.63 2.72 11.38
CA PHE A 18 11.89 3.90 11.83
C PHE A 18 12.55 4.61 13.01
N LEU A 19 13.71 4.14 13.45
CA LEU A 19 14.41 4.65 14.62
C LEU A 19 15.85 5.01 14.26
N SER A 20 16.35 6.06 14.91
CA SER A 20 17.79 6.32 14.97
C SER A 20 18.47 5.30 15.90
N LYS A 21 19.79 5.12 15.73
CA LYS A 21 20.57 4.18 16.55
C LYS A 21 20.42 4.49 18.04
N GLY A 22 20.02 3.49 18.84
CA GLY A 22 19.83 3.61 20.29
C GLY A 22 18.50 4.23 20.73
N GLN A 23 17.67 4.70 19.79
CA GLN A 23 16.36 5.25 20.09
C GLN A 23 15.35 4.14 20.43
N ARG A 24 14.35 4.48 21.24
CA ARG A 24 13.19 3.64 21.57
C ARG A 24 11.94 4.25 20.95
N PHE A 25 10.94 3.42 20.68
CA PHE A 25 9.62 3.88 20.27
C PHE A 25 8.86 4.45 21.46
N PHE A 26 8.06 5.47 21.19
CA PHE A 26 6.79 5.65 21.87
C PHE A 26 5.80 4.63 21.28
N TYR A 27 5.38 3.67 22.08
CA TYR A 27 4.48 2.57 21.71
C TYR A 27 3.12 2.79 22.37
N LEU A 28 2.08 2.99 21.55
CA LEU A 28 0.74 3.33 22.01
C LEU A 28 -0.22 2.15 21.77
N ASP A 29 -0.84 1.69 22.85
CA ASP A 29 -2.05 0.87 22.83
C ASP A 29 -3.27 1.79 22.67
N MET A 30 -3.92 1.73 21.51
CA MET A 30 -5.13 2.51 21.24
C MET A 30 -6.36 1.97 21.98
N ARG A 31 -6.29 0.75 22.54
CA ARG A 31 -7.37 0.08 23.26
C ARG A 31 -6.82 -0.64 24.50
N PRO A 32 -6.32 0.10 25.51
CA PRO A 32 -5.73 -0.49 26.72
C PRO A 32 -6.78 -1.27 27.52
N ASP A 33 -6.36 -2.37 28.15
CA ASP A 33 -7.23 -3.18 28.99
C ASP A 33 -7.64 -2.40 30.25
N THR A 34 -8.83 -2.69 30.79
CA THR A 34 -9.31 -2.12 32.05
C THR A 34 -9.01 -3.07 33.21
N VAL A 35 -8.44 -2.56 34.29
CA VAL A 35 -8.22 -3.31 35.54
C VAL A 35 -9.36 -3.00 36.50
N VAL A 36 -9.87 -4.04 37.18
CA VAL A 36 -10.81 -3.91 38.30
C VAL A 36 -10.04 -4.19 39.58
N THR A 37 -10.01 -3.25 40.51
CA THR A 37 -9.39 -3.45 41.82
C THR A 37 -10.23 -4.40 42.67
N PRO A 38 -9.65 -5.01 43.73
CA PRO A 38 -10.44 -5.77 44.72
C PRO A 38 -11.56 -4.94 45.37
N THR A 39 -11.43 -3.62 45.39
CA THR A 39 -12.44 -2.66 45.88
C THR A 39 -13.49 -2.27 44.83
N GLY A 40 -13.47 -2.85 43.63
CA GLY A 40 -14.43 -2.62 42.55
C GLY A 40 -14.15 -1.41 41.65
N HIS A 41 -13.08 -0.64 41.93
CA HIS A 41 -12.70 0.52 41.11
C HIS A 41 -12.12 0.08 39.76
N ARG A 42 -12.54 0.72 38.67
CA ARG A 42 -12.11 0.41 37.30
C ARG A 42 -11.21 1.50 36.76
N TYR A 43 -10.02 1.14 36.26
CA TYR A 43 -9.14 2.09 35.58
C TYR A 43 -8.45 1.44 34.36
N PRO A 44 -8.23 2.19 33.26
CA PRO A 44 -7.49 1.68 32.12
C PRO A 44 -6.01 1.52 32.48
N ARG A 45 -5.36 0.49 31.93
CA ARG A 45 -3.90 0.37 31.99
C ARG A 45 -3.23 1.53 31.27
N ASN A 46 -1.98 1.81 31.64
CA ASN A 46 -1.16 2.76 30.90
C ASN A 46 -1.11 2.33 29.42
N SER A 47 -1.49 3.24 28.53
CA SER A 47 -1.55 2.99 27.09
C SER A 47 -0.27 3.34 26.36
N LEU A 48 0.58 4.20 26.94
CA LEU A 48 1.79 4.69 26.28
C LEU A 48 3.05 4.19 26.98
N HIS A 49 3.89 3.48 26.23
CA HIS A 49 5.15 2.94 26.71
C HIS A 49 6.33 3.46 25.89
N GLN A 50 7.53 3.42 26.48
CA GLN A 50 8.79 3.69 25.77
C GLN A 50 9.62 2.42 25.65
N TRP A 51 9.54 1.75 24.50
CA TRP A 51 10.06 0.39 24.31
C TRP A 51 10.95 0.25 23.09
N GLY A 52 11.89 -0.69 23.17
CA GLY A 52 12.68 -1.09 22.01
C GLY A 52 11.89 -2.05 21.09
N PRO A 53 12.33 -2.24 19.83
CA PRO A 53 11.65 -3.12 18.88
C PRO A 53 11.42 -4.57 19.36
N ASN A 54 12.24 -5.07 20.28
CA ASN A 54 12.13 -6.40 20.88
C ASN A 54 10.93 -6.57 21.83
N LEU A 55 10.26 -5.46 22.20
CA LEU A 55 9.08 -5.44 23.06
C LEU A 55 7.84 -4.88 22.34
N CYS A 56 7.94 -4.60 21.04
CA CYS A 56 6.85 -4.07 20.23
C CYS A 56 6.39 -5.08 19.18
N PHE A 57 5.08 -5.07 18.87
CA PHE A 57 4.48 -5.83 17.78
C PHE A 57 4.81 -7.33 17.78
N TYR A 58 4.68 -7.97 18.95
CA TYR A 58 4.83 -9.41 19.09
C TYR A 58 3.64 -10.00 19.86
N LEU A 59 3.45 -11.31 19.68
CA LEU A 59 2.63 -12.15 20.54
C LEU A 59 3.36 -13.46 20.76
N ASP A 60 3.19 -14.03 21.94
CA ASP A 60 3.74 -15.35 22.22
C ASP A 60 2.85 -16.43 21.60
N ASP A 61 3.49 -17.44 21.03
CA ASP A 61 2.91 -18.59 20.36
C ASP A 61 1.92 -18.25 19.22
N LEU A 62 2.00 -17.06 18.59
CA LEU A 62 1.10 -16.68 17.50
C LEU A 62 1.14 -17.67 16.33
N TYR A 63 2.34 -18.17 15.99
CA TYR A 63 2.57 -19.08 14.86
C TYR A 63 2.90 -20.51 15.28
N THR A 64 2.89 -20.81 16.57
CA THR A 64 3.07 -22.16 17.09
C THR A 64 1.85 -23.02 16.72
N THR A 65 2.10 -24.13 16.03
CA THR A 65 1.08 -25.14 15.71
C THR A 65 1.05 -26.23 16.78
N ARG A 66 -0.13 -26.80 17.04
CA ARG A 66 -0.33 -27.80 18.11
C ARG A 66 -1.03 -29.05 17.59
N PHE A 67 -0.40 -30.22 17.74
CA PHE A 67 -0.95 -31.53 17.39
C PHE A 67 -0.99 -32.42 18.63
N GLY A 68 -2.11 -32.39 19.35
CA GLY A 68 -2.20 -33.01 20.67
C GLY A 68 -1.23 -32.34 21.65
N THR A 69 -0.25 -33.09 22.14
CA THR A 69 0.82 -32.60 23.04
C THR A 69 2.05 -32.08 22.30
N LEU A 70 2.13 -32.29 20.97
CA LEU A 70 3.26 -31.83 20.17
C LEU A 70 3.05 -30.38 19.76
N GLU A 71 4.02 -29.53 20.05
CA GLU A 71 4.06 -28.14 19.59
C GLU A 71 5.17 -27.99 18.53
N SER A 72 4.91 -27.21 17.48
CA SER A 72 5.89 -26.93 16.42
C SER A 72 5.98 -25.43 16.12
N THR A 73 7.22 -24.92 16.09
CA THR A 73 7.58 -23.53 15.76
C THR A 73 8.07 -23.37 14.31
N GLU A 74 7.91 -24.41 13.47
CA GLU A 74 8.46 -24.43 12.11
C GLU A 74 7.95 -23.29 11.21
N ILE A 75 6.73 -22.80 11.46
CA ILE A 75 6.18 -21.68 10.67
C ILE A 75 6.99 -20.39 10.92
N GLU A 76 7.36 -20.10 12.17
CA GLU A 76 8.25 -18.97 12.45
C GLU A 76 9.65 -19.21 11.92
N GLU A 77 10.23 -20.38 12.21
CA GLU A 77 11.63 -20.68 11.90
C GLU A 77 11.88 -20.79 10.39
N LYS A 78 11.11 -21.64 9.69
CA LYS A 78 11.38 -22.04 8.30
C LYS A 78 10.64 -21.16 7.29
N PHE A 79 9.38 -20.80 7.58
CA PHE A 79 8.57 -20.02 6.65
C PHE A 79 8.80 -18.51 6.82
N PHE A 80 8.47 -17.93 7.98
CA PHE A 80 8.66 -16.49 8.21
C PHE A 80 10.14 -16.11 8.25
N GLY A 81 11.01 -16.92 8.85
CA GLY A 81 12.45 -16.67 8.85
C GLY A 81 13.04 -16.50 7.46
N LYS A 82 12.64 -17.34 6.49
CA LYS A 82 13.06 -17.23 5.09
C LYS A 82 12.52 -15.96 4.43
N ILE A 83 11.23 -15.68 4.63
CA ILE A 83 10.54 -14.52 4.04
C ILE A 83 11.11 -13.21 4.59
N ASP A 84 11.36 -13.12 5.89
CA ASP A 84 11.86 -11.92 6.55
C ASP A 84 13.31 -11.61 6.16
N ASN A 85 14.15 -12.65 6.02
CA ASN A 85 15.52 -12.50 5.58
C ASN A 85 15.60 -11.97 4.14
N ALA A 86 14.80 -12.52 3.22
CA ALA A 86 14.73 -12.05 1.84
C ALA A 86 14.06 -10.67 1.73
N GLY A 87 12.96 -10.48 2.46
CA GLY A 87 12.15 -9.26 2.49
C GLY A 87 12.95 -8.03 2.89
N ARG A 88 13.91 -8.16 3.80
CA ARG A 88 14.80 -7.07 4.19
C ARG A 88 15.53 -6.43 3.01
N SER A 89 16.12 -7.25 2.14
CA SER A 89 16.86 -6.77 0.97
C SER A 89 15.93 -6.15 -0.07
N ALA A 90 14.73 -6.71 -0.26
CA ALA A 90 13.75 -6.18 -1.18
C ALA A 90 13.20 -4.82 -0.73
N VAL A 91 12.91 -4.64 0.56
CA VAL A 91 12.47 -3.36 1.13
C VAL A 91 13.57 -2.31 1.00
N GLU A 92 14.82 -2.66 1.28
CA GLU A 92 15.97 -1.76 1.09
C GLU A 92 16.09 -1.31 -0.38
N TYR A 93 16.02 -2.25 -1.32
CA TYR A 93 16.06 -1.98 -2.75
C TYR A 93 14.97 -0.98 -3.17
N PHE A 94 13.70 -1.21 -2.79
CA PHE A 94 12.62 -0.31 -3.17
C PHE A 94 12.64 1.05 -2.43
N SER A 95 13.22 1.12 -1.23
CA SER A 95 13.37 2.39 -0.49
C SER A 95 14.35 3.36 -1.16
N SER A 96 15.34 2.80 -1.85
CA SER A 96 16.42 3.51 -2.55
C SER A 96 16.29 3.43 -4.07
N TYR A 97 15.15 2.93 -4.56
CA TYR A 97 14.94 2.66 -5.98
C TYR A 97 15.13 3.92 -6.83
N ASN A 98 15.87 3.74 -7.91
CA ASN A 98 15.95 4.66 -9.01
C ASN A 98 15.87 3.86 -10.32
N HIS A 99 15.67 4.59 -11.41
CA HIS A 99 15.45 4.04 -12.73
C HIS A 99 16.70 3.42 -13.38
N ASP A 100 17.87 3.58 -12.77
CA ASP A 100 19.13 3.00 -13.23
C ASP A 100 19.29 1.55 -12.75
N SER A 101 18.37 1.06 -11.93
CA SER A 101 18.39 -0.28 -11.36
C SER A 101 17.16 -1.10 -11.76
N VAL A 102 17.36 -2.36 -12.10
CA VAL A 102 16.30 -3.36 -12.28
C VAL A 102 16.73 -4.64 -11.58
N SER A 103 15.92 -5.14 -10.65
CA SER A 103 16.21 -6.36 -9.90
C SER A 103 15.00 -7.29 -9.83
N TYR A 104 14.94 -8.23 -10.76
CA TYR A 104 13.88 -9.25 -10.81
C TYR A 104 13.70 -9.96 -9.45
N GLU A 105 14.80 -10.27 -8.76
CA GLU A 105 14.75 -10.93 -7.46
C GLU A 105 14.14 -10.04 -6.36
N ALA A 106 14.41 -8.73 -6.38
CA ALA A 106 13.81 -7.80 -5.44
C ALA A 106 12.28 -7.73 -5.61
N LEU A 107 11.77 -7.65 -6.85
CA LEU A 107 10.33 -7.68 -7.12
C LEU A 107 9.69 -9.02 -6.72
N ARG A 108 10.31 -10.14 -7.12
CA ARG A 108 9.83 -11.49 -6.80
C ARG A 108 9.76 -11.73 -5.29
N THR A 109 10.59 -11.03 -4.52
CA THR A 109 10.61 -11.09 -3.06
C THR A 109 9.65 -10.10 -2.41
N MET A 110 9.60 -8.85 -2.90
CA MET A 110 8.83 -7.76 -2.31
C MET A 110 7.33 -8.06 -2.25
N LEU A 111 6.77 -8.58 -3.35
CA LEU A 111 5.34 -8.83 -3.47
C LEU A 111 4.83 -9.91 -2.50
N PRO A 112 5.40 -11.13 -2.47
CA PRO A 112 5.07 -12.11 -1.44
C PRO A 112 5.34 -11.60 -0.02
N TYR A 113 6.46 -10.88 0.21
CA TYR A 113 6.76 -10.30 1.52
C TYR A 113 5.64 -9.35 1.99
N MET A 114 5.20 -8.41 1.16
CA MET A 114 4.10 -7.50 1.49
C MET A 114 2.79 -8.26 1.75
N SER A 115 2.49 -9.28 0.94
CA SER A 115 1.28 -10.07 1.05
C SER A 115 1.25 -10.84 2.37
N VAL A 116 2.35 -11.52 2.69
CA VAL A 116 2.55 -12.24 3.94
C VAL A 116 2.58 -11.28 5.13
N GLN A 117 3.24 -10.14 5.02
CA GLN A 117 3.29 -9.11 6.06
C GLN A 117 1.90 -8.54 6.38
N LYS A 118 1.00 -8.48 5.39
CA LYS A 118 -0.41 -8.15 5.62
C LYS A 118 -1.14 -9.28 6.37
N LEU A 119 -0.96 -10.52 5.92
CA LEU A 119 -1.68 -11.70 6.43
C LEU A 119 -1.22 -12.16 7.82
N ARG A 120 0.06 -12.04 8.16
CA ARG A 120 0.65 -12.60 9.40
C ARG A 120 0.25 -11.87 10.69
N THR A 121 -0.25 -10.64 10.56
CA THR A 121 -0.66 -9.81 11.71
C THR A 121 -1.91 -10.39 12.37
N PRO A 122 -2.21 -10.09 13.66
CA PRO A 122 -3.45 -10.56 14.29
C PRO A 122 -4.71 -10.19 13.49
N LYS A 123 -4.77 -8.96 12.97
CA LYS A 123 -5.84 -8.50 12.06
C LYS A 123 -5.87 -9.31 10.76
N GLY A 124 -4.70 -9.58 10.18
CA GLY A 124 -4.55 -10.34 8.93
C GLY A 124 -4.96 -11.81 9.06
N LEU A 125 -4.60 -12.46 10.16
CA LEU A 125 -4.96 -13.85 10.44
C LEU A 125 -6.47 -13.99 10.66
N GLN A 126 -7.08 -13.04 11.38
CA GLN A 126 -8.54 -13.00 11.54
C GLN A 126 -9.25 -12.75 10.20
N TYR A 127 -8.71 -11.84 9.38
CA TYR A 127 -9.26 -11.61 8.03
C TYR A 127 -9.15 -12.86 7.15
N LEU A 128 -8.00 -13.54 7.20
CA LEU A 128 -7.80 -14.77 6.45
C LEU A 128 -8.79 -15.85 6.91
N SER A 129 -8.91 -16.07 8.23
CA SER A 129 -9.82 -17.07 8.80
C SER A 129 -11.26 -16.89 8.35
N GLU A 130 -11.72 -15.64 8.25
CA GLU A 130 -13.06 -15.31 7.75
C GLU A 130 -13.23 -15.59 6.25
N ILE A 131 -12.19 -15.35 5.43
CA ILE A 131 -12.25 -15.59 3.97
C ILE A 131 -12.18 -17.09 3.63
N VAL A 132 -11.27 -17.82 4.28
CA VAL A 132 -11.13 -19.26 4.05
C VAL A 132 -12.17 -20.08 4.83
N ARG A 133 -12.94 -19.43 5.71
CA ARG A 133 -13.96 -20.05 6.58
C ARG A 133 -13.39 -21.15 7.46
N LEU A 134 -12.21 -20.91 8.04
CA LEU A 134 -11.52 -21.83 8.94
C LEU A 134 -11.44 -21.20 10.33
N ASN A 135 -11.81 -21.95 11.36
CA ASN A 135 -11.75 -21.48 12.76
C ASN A 135 -10.55 -22.08 13.53
N ASP A 136 -9.99 -23.19 13.04
CA ASP A 136 -8.83 -23.82 13.63
C ASP A 136 -7.56 -23.04 13.31
N LYS A 137 -6.79 -22.71 14.35
CA LYS A 137 -5.57 -21.91 14.21
C LYS A 137 -4.54 -22.58 13.30
N ASN A 138 -4.32 -23.90 13.43
CA ASN A 138 -3.33 -24.58 12.61
C ASN A 138 -3.74 -24.52 11.13
N GLN A 139 -5.01 -24.78 10.83
CA GLN A 139 -5.54 -24.70 9.47
C GLN A 139 -5.42 -23.28 8.89
N VAL A 140 -5.67 -22.23 9.67
CA VAL A 140 -5.47 -20.84 9.22
C VAL A 140 -4.00 -20.56 8.91
N LEU A 141 -3.06 -21.09 9.71
CA LEU A 141 -1.62 -20.92 9.46
C LEU A 141 -1.13 -21.71 8.24
N PHE A 142 -1.74 -22.86 7.92
CA PHE A 142 -1.49 -23.57 6.66
C PHE A 142 -2.07 -22.82 5.47
N ALA A 143 -3.31 -22.33 5.58
CA ALA A 143 -3.94 -21.50 4.56
C ALA A 143 -3.10 -20.23 4.28
N LEU A 144 -2.47 -19.62 5.29
CA LEU A 144 -1.59 -18.46 5.09
C LEU A 144 -0.44 -18.76 4.12
N GLN A 145 0.15 -19.95 4.22
CA GLN A 145 1.26 -20.36 3.34
C GLN A 145 0.78 -20.59 1.90
N GLU A 146 -0.41 -21.17 1.72
CA GLU A 146 -1.04 -21.36 0.42
C GLU A 146 -1.47 -20.03 -0.22
N TRP A 147 -2.00 -19.11 0.59
CA TRP A 147 -2.54 -17.82 0.16
C TRP A 147 -1.49 -16.70 0.14
N GLN A 148 -0.21 -17.02 0.37
CA GLN A 148 0.87 -16.03 0.47
C GLN A 148 0.99 -15.11 -0.74
N GLN A 149 0.53 -15.53 -1.94
CA GLN A 149 0.59 -14.74 -3.17
C GLN A 149 -0.73 -14.03 -3.56
N MET A 150 -1.75 -14.07 -2.69
CA MET A 150 -3.11 -13.61 -2.98
C MET A 150 -3.19 -12.21 -3.63
N HIS A 151 -2.33 -11.27 -3.24
CA HIS A 151 -2.42 -9.88 -3.73
C HIS A 151 -1.42 -9.55 -4.84
N CYS A 152 -0.50 -10.45 -5.18
CA CYS A 152 0.67 -10.16 -6.01
C CYS A 152 0.29 -9.69 -7.42
N ALA A 153 -0.66 -10.36 -8.08
CA ALA A 153 -1.12 -10.00 -9.43
C ALA A 153 -1.65 -8.57 -9.49
N LEU A 154 -2.53 -8.22 -8.56
CA LEU A 154 -3.17 -6.92 -8.53
C LEU A 154 -2.16 -5.80 -8.25
N TRP A 155 -1.21 -6.05 -7.34
CA TRP A 155 -0.15 -5.10 -7.02
C TRP A 155 0.84 -4.91 -8.16
N MET A 156 1.17 -5.94 -8.94
CA MET A 156 2.02 -5.78 -10.13
C MET A 156 1.41 -4.82 -11.15
N GLU A 157 0.08 -4.76 -11.24
CA GLU A 157 -0.64 -3.92 -12.21
C GLU A 157 -1.04 -2.56 -11.65
N CYS A 158 -0.71 -2.27 -10.39
CA CYS A 158 -0.86 -0.94 -9.84
C CYS A 158 0.18 0.01 -10.45
N VAL A 159 -0.12 1.30 -10.41
CA VAL A 159 0.91 2.33 -10.53
C VAL A 159 1.65 2.39 -9.20
N TRP A 160 2.95 2.10 -9.23
CA TRP A 160 3.84 2.17 -8.06
C TRP A 160 4.38 3.59 -7.92
N ALA A 161 4.33 4.13 -6.70
CA ALA A 161 4.97 5.39 -6.37
C ALA A 161 5.76 5.25 -5.05
N VAL A 162 7.05 5.59 -5.08
CA VAL A 162 7.88 5.73 -3.88
C VAL A 162 7.94 7.21 -3.52
N ALA A 163 7.23 7.58 -2.46
CA ALA A 163 7.16 8.95 -1.97
C ALA A 163 8.11 9.16 -0.77
N ASP A 164 8.51 10.41 -0.57
CA ASP A 164 9.60 10.81 0.31
C ASP A 164 9.18 11.93 1.26
N ALA A 165 9.35 11.68 2.56
CA ALA A 165 9.10 12.59 3.67
C ALA A 165 10.40 13.11 4.29
N SER A 166 11.55 12.95 3.65
CA SER A 166 12.87 13.41 4.16
C SER A 166 12.87 14.89 4.51
N SER A 167 12.20 15.72 3.70
CA SER A 167 12.03 17.16 3.92
C SER A 167 10.97 17.53 4.98
N SER A 168 10.15 16.58 5.42
CA SER A 168 9.16 16.82 6.47
C SER A 168 9.75 16.64 7.87
N PRO A 169 9.43 17.51 8.85
CA PRO A 169 9.81 17.28 10.25
C PRO A 169 9.03 16.13 10.90
N THR A 170 7.84 15.80 10.39
CA THR A 170 7.07 14.64 10.83
C THR A 170 7.45 13.43 9.98
N LYS A 171 7.68 12.27 10.60
CA LYS A 171 8.03 11.02 9.90
C LYS A 171 6.93 9.98 10.02
N PHE A 172 7.02 8.91 9.24
CA PHE A 172 6.02 7.85 9.25
C PHE A 172 6.00 7.08 10.56
N ILE A 173 4.79 6.69 11.00
CA ILE A 173 4.58 5.79 12.13
C ILE A 173 4.61 4.33 11.68
N VAL A 174 4.90 3.43 12.62
CA VAL A 174 4.75 1.98 12.45
C VAL A 174 3.42 1.55 13.06
N THR A 175 2.73 0.62 12.41
CA THR A 175 1.49 0.04 12.92
C THR A 175 1.62 -1.46 13.09
N ASP A 176 0.74 -2.06 13.87
CA ASP A 176 0.58 -3.51 13.98
C ASP A 176 -0.02 -4.16 12.72
N HIS A 177 -0.33 -3.36 11.70
CA HIS A 177 -0.79 -3.78 10.37
C HIS A 177 -0.13 -2.95 9.26
N PRO A 178 1.20 -3.11 9.03
CA PRO A 178 2.01 -2.15 8.30
C PRO A 178 1.67 -2.06 6.80
N VAL A 179 1.14 -3.14 6.20
CA VAL A 179 0.60 -3.10 4.83
C VAL A 179 -0.88 -2.71 4.88
N THR A 180 -1.09 -1.41 4.91
CA THR A 180 -2.38 -0.76 5.09
C THR A 180 -3.05 -0.49 3.74
N VAL A 181 -4.38 -0.34 3.73
CA VAL A 181 -5.12 0.08 2.53
C VAL A 181 -5.99 1.30 2.78
N TYR A 182 -6.19 2.09 1.75
CA TYR A 182 -7.04 3.27 1.73
C TYR A 182 -7.99 3.23 0.53
N ASN A 183 -9.26 3.51 0.77
CA ASN A 183 -10.23 3.79 -0.30
C ASN A 183 -11.07 4.98 0.18
N LYS A 184 -11.26 5.98 -0.69
CA LYS A 184 -11.85 7.27 -0.33
C LYS A 184 -13.30 7.17 0.17
N ASP A 185 -14.05 6.13 -0.24
CA ASP A 185 -15.44 5.94 0.19
C ASP A 185 -15.58 4.89 1.30
N CYS A 186 -14.48 4.22 1.68
CA CYS A 186 -14.47 3.20 2.72
C CYS A 186 -13.85 3.75 4.00
N PHE A 187 -14.49 4.74 4.62
CA PHE A 187 -14.02 5.26 5.92
C PHE A 187 -14.04 4.17 7.01
N PRO A 188 -13.26 4.30 8.11
CA PRO A 188 -13.05 3.22 9.08
C PRO A 188 -14.31 2.63 9.74
N LEU A 189 -15.42 3.38 9.85
CA LEU A 189 -16.69 2.88 10.40
C LEU A 189 -17.67 2.42 9.32
N SER A 190 -17.29 2.46 8.05
CA SER A 190 -18.10 1.96 6.95
C SER A 190 -18.32 0.46 7.05
N LYS A 191 -19.36 -0.05 6.37
CA LYS A 191 -19.64 -1.50 6.29
C LYS A 191 -18.46 -2.33 5.74
N TRP A 192 -17.58 -1.71 4.96
CA TRP A 192 -16.41 -2.34 4.35
C TRP A 192 -15.24 -2.53 5.32
N CYS A 193 -15.26 -1.88 6.47
CA CYS A 193 -14.13 -1.81 7.41
C CYS A 193 -14.52 -2.29 8.83
N LYS A 194 -15.64 -3.00 8.97
CA LYS A 194 -16.08 -3.53 10.26
C LYS A 194 -15.19 -4.70 10.70
N GLY A 195 -15.00 -4.85 12.01
CA GLY A 195 -14.20 -5.94 12.55
C GLY A 195 -12.76 -5.89 12.04
N CYS A 196 -12.24 -7.03 11.58
CA CYS A 196 -10.89 -7.14 11.04
C CYS A 196 -10.76 -6.67 9.58
N HIS A 197 -11.87 -6.31 8.92
CA HIS A 197 -11.87 -5.99 7.50
C HIS A 197 -11.26 -4.62 7.18
N ASP A 198 -10.76 -4.54 5.96
CA ASP A 198 -10.37 -3.32 5.27
C ASP A 198 -11.00 -3.34 3.86
N PRO A 199 -11.09 -2.21 3.14
CA PRO A 199 -11.56 -2.24 1.76
C PRO A 199 -10.71 -3.19 0.93
N ALA A 200 -11.37 -3.99 0.10
CA ALA A 200 -10.67 -4.99 -0.68
C ALA A 200 -9.70 -4.33 -1.70
N ILE A 201 -8.56 -4.98 -1.91
CA ILE A 201 -7.50 -4.48 -2.82
C ILE A 201 -8.00 -4.44 -4.28
N TRP A 202 -8.96 -5.29 -4.63
CA TRP A 202 -9.60 -5.32 -5.94
C TRP A 202 -10.72 -4.29 -6.14
N LEU A 203 -10.96 -3.37 -5.21
CA LEU A 203 -11.83 -2.22 -5.48
C LEU A 203 -11.04 -1.13 -6.21
N THR A 204 -11.66 -0.49 -7.18
CA THR A 204 -11.00 0.43 -8.11
C THR A 204 -10.22 1.51 -7.36
N ALA A 205 -10.83 2.23 -6.40
CA ALA A 205 -10.17 3.31 -5.66
C ALA A 205 -9.31 2.87 -4.48
N THR A 206 -9.00 1.58 -4.35
CA THR A 206 -8.13 1.10 -3.29
C THR A 206 -6.67 1.41 -3.61
N HIS A 207 -5.99 1.99 -2.62
CA HIS A 207 -4.56 2.23 -2.58
C HIS A 207 -3.98 1.32 -1.51
N THR A 208 -2.85 0.67 -1.80
CA THR A 208 -2.07 -0.05 -0.78
C THR A 208 -0.90 0.83 -0.35
N LEU A 209 -0.74 0.96 0.96
CA LEU A 209 0.25 1.82 1.61
C LEU A 209 1.21 0.95 2.40
N PHE A 210 2.50 1.12 2.15
CA PHE A 210 3.53 0.39 2.88
C PHE A 210 4.71 1.31 3.16
N PRO A 211 4.78 1.90 4.37
CA PRO A 211 5.97 2.62 4.82
C PRO A 211 7.20 1.71 4.73
N LEU A 212 8.26 2.15 4.06
CA LEU A 212 9.48 1.36 3.88
C LEU A 212 10.49 1.66 4.99
N ASP A 213 10.51 2.91 5.45
CA ASP A 213 11.28 3.41 6.60
C ASP A 213 10.61 4.69 7.13
N SER A 214 11.30 5.43 8.02
CA SER A 214 10.76 6.69 8.58
C SER A 214 10.45 7.76 7.51
N ASN A 215 11.12 7.75 6.36
CA ASN A 215 11.02 8.76 5.32
C ASN A 215 10.35 8.27 4.04
N LYS A 216 10.48 6.99 3.69
CA LYS A 216 10.01 6.45 2.41
C LYS A 216 8.73 5.65 2.60
N ILE A 217 7.78 5.83 1.68
CA ILE A 217 6.56 5.04 1.61
C ILE A 217 6.32 4.56 0.18
N LEU A 218 5.96 3.29 0.05
CA LEU A 218 5.44 2.73 -1.19
C LEU A 218 3.92 2.91 -1.22
N ILE A 219 3.42 3.53 -2.29
CA ILE A 219 2.00 3.71 -2.56
C ILE A 219 1.67 2.99 -3.86
N LEU A 220 0.75 2.03 -3.79
CA LEU A 220 0.26 1.28 -4.94
C LEU A 220 -1.16 1.73 -5.25
N THR A 221 -1.37 2.30 -6.43
CA THR A 221 -2.69 2.78 -6.87
C THR A 221 -3.19 1.93 -8.02
N ASN A 222 -4.39 1.37 -7.92
CA ASN A 222 -4.98 0.63 -9.04
C ASN A 222 -5.05 1.49 -10.31
N LEU A 223 -4.57 0.96 -11.44
CA LEU A 223 -4.49 1.69 -12.71
C LEU A 223 -5.84 2.26 -13.16
N SER A 224 -6.93 1.51 -12.97
CA SER A 224 -8.29 1.95 -13.32
C SER A 224 -8.72 3.20 -12.56
N TRP A 225 -8.22 3.41 -11.34
CA TRP A 225 -8.53 4.60 -10.57
C TRP A 225 -7.74 5.82 -11.00
N VAL A 226 -6.48 5.63 -11.38
CA VAL A 226 -5.68 6.72 -11.95
C VAL A 226 -6.25 7.16 -13.30
N ARG A 227 -6.73 6.21 -14.12
CA ARG A 227 -7.34 6.52 -15.43
C ARG A 227 -8.74 7.12 -15.31
N ASN A 228 -9.50 6.79 -14.27
CA ASN A 228 -10.84 7.32 -14.06
C ASN A 228 -11.14 7.58 -12.56
N PRO A 229 -10.67 8.70 -12.00
CA PRO A 229 -10.90 9.05 -10.59
C PRO A 229 -12.32 9.58 -10.30
N TYR A 230 -13.13 9.74 -11.35
CA TYR A 230 -14.51 10.23 -11.29
C TYR A 230 -15.53 9.09 -11.13
N GLY A 231 -15.10 7.84 -11.34
CA GLY A 231 -15.94 6.66 -11.23
C GLY A 231 -16.31 6.31 -9.78
N ASN A 232 -17.12 5.26 -9.64
CA ASN A 232 -17.51 4.75 -8.33
C ASN A 232 -16.32 4.05 -7.63
N PRO A 233 -15.90 4.53 -6.44
CA PRO A 233 -14.69 4.07 -5.74
C PRO A 233 -14.74 2.62 -5.26
N VAL A 234 -15.94 2.08 -5.05
CA VAL A 234 -16.16 0.74 -4.48
C VAL A 234 -16.52 -0.31 -5.54
N LEU A 235 -16.49 0.04 -6.82
CA LEU A 235 -16.60 -0.96 -7.89
C LEU A 235 -15.34 -1.83 -7.95
N LYS A 236 -15.51 -3.07 -8.38
CA LYS A 236 -14.36 -3.92 -8.68
C LYS A 236 -13.58 -3.32 -9.84
N ARG A 237 -12.26 -3.34 -9.74
CA ARG A 237 -11.37 -3.01 -10.86
C ARG A 237 -11.54 -4.03 -12.00
N PRO A 238 -11.19 -3.67 -13.25
CA PRO A 238 -11.04 -4.66 -14.31
C PRO A 238 -10.04 -5.75 -13.91
N ASN A 239 -10.35 -7.00 -14.30
CA ASN A 239 -9.60 -8.20 -13.98
C ASN A 239 -9.25 -8.38 -12.48
N PRO A 240 -10.25 -8.46 -11.58
CA PRO A 240 -10.05 -8.47 -10.13
C PRO A 240 -9.57 -9.82 -9.57
N GLN A 241 -9.30 -10.82 -10.43
CA GLN A 241 -8.87 -12.14 -10.02
C GLN A 241 -7.49 -12.09 -9.36
N LEU A 242 -7.38 -12.77 -8.21
CA LEU A 242 -6.24 -12.69 -7.29
C LEU A 242 -5.05 -13.56 -7.70
N PHE A 243 -5.31 -14.84 -7.94
CA PHE A 243 -4.29 -15.83 -8.24
C PHE A 243 -4.10 -15.98 -9.73
N ARG A 244 -3.16 -15.20 -10.29
CA ARG A 244 -2.79 -15.27 -11.71
C ARG A 244 -1.41 -14.68 -11.96
N PRO A 245 -0.77 -15.04 -13.08
CA PRO A 245 0.38 -14.30 -13.58
C PRO A 245 0.01 -12.84 -13.88
N ALA A 246 0.98 -11.95 -13.69
CA ALA A 246 0.86 -10.55 -14.08
C ALA A 246 2.21 -10.06 -14.61
N VAL A 247 2.17 -8.92 -15.28
CA VAL A 247 3.32 -8.27 -15.88
C VAL A 247 3.64 -7.03 -15.07
N PHE A 248 4.94 -6.78 -14.87
CA PHE A 248 5.41 -5.60 -14.17
C PHE A 248 6.35 -4.79 -15.06
N ASN A 249 6.16 -3.47 -15.07
CA ASN A 249 7.04 -2.55 -15.80
C ASN A 249 7.79 -1.64 -14.82
N TYR A 250 9.09 -1.88 -14.65
CA TYR A 250 9.96 -1.08 -13.78
C TYR A 250 9.99 0.39 -14.18
N THR A 251 9.97 0.69 -15.48
CA THR A 251 10.13 2.06 -15.97
C THR A 251 8.96 2.95 -15.57
N GLN A 252 7.81 2.37 -15.22
CA GLN A 252 6.61 3.09 -14.79
C GLN A 252 6.59 3.43 -13.30
N ILE A 253 7.53 2.91 -12.48
CA ILE A 253 7.60 3.25 -11.06
C ILE A 253 7.84 4.76 -10.93
N GLN A 254 6.98 5.45 -10.19
CA GLN A 254 7.17 6.88 -9.94
C GLN A 254 8.05 7.12 -8.72
N VAL A 255 9.11 7.88 -8.91
CA VAL A 255 10.02 8.32 -7.83
C VAL A 255 10.10 9.85 -7.78
N GLY A 256 10.74 10.40 -6.75
CA GLY A 256 10.98 11.85 -6.63
C GLY A 256 9.85 12.65 -5.97
N ARG A 257 8.73 12.01 -5.62
CA ARG A 257 7.62 12.67 -4.91
C ARG A 257 7.99 13.07 -3.49
N GLN A 258 8.23 14.36 -3.29
CA GLN A 258 8.37 14.94 -1.96
C GLN A 258 6.98 15.21 -1.35
N LEU A 259 6.79 14.77 -0.11
CA LEU A 259 5.58 14.96 0.66
C LEU A 259 5.71 16.18 1.56
N ALA A 260 4.72 17.06 1.48
CA ALA A 260 4.58 18.13 2.46
C ALA A 260 4.27 17.54 3.85
N GLU A 261 4.61 18.25 4.92
CA GLU A 261 4.33 17.78 6.28
C GLU A 261 2.86 17.43 6.49
N GLN A 262 1.96 18.26 5.96
CA GLN A 262 0.53 18.00 6.07
C GLN A 262 0.12 16.67 5.42
N GLU A 263 0.73 16.30 4.29
CA GLU A 263 0.49 15.02 3.64
C GLU A 263 1.00 13.87 4.51
N VAL A 264 2.17 14.01 5.16
CA VAL A 264 2.70 12.99 6.08
C VAL A 264 1.79 12.81 7.28
N ILE A 265 1.26 13.90 7.86
CA ILE A 265 0.29 13.84 8.97
C ILE A 265 -0.99 13.10 8.53
N GLU A 266 -1.50 13.40 7.34
CA GLU A 266 -2.69 12.74 6.78
C GLU A 266 -2.47 11.25 6.48
N ILE A 267 -1.28 10.89 5.98
CA ILE A 267 -0.88 9.49 5.81
C ILE A 267 -0.82 8.79 7.16
N ASN A 268 -0.16 9.39 8.16
CA ASN A 268 -0.09 8.84 9.52
C ASN A 268 -1.49 8.69 10.15
N TYR A 269 -2.43 9.60 9.86
CA TYR A 269 -3.82 9.44 10.27
C TYR A 269 -4.48 8.22 9.65
N VAL A 270 -4.29 7.98 8.35
CA VAL A 270 -4.79 6.78 7.67
C VAL A 270 -4.17 5.51 8.27
N LEU A 271 -2.84 5.49 8.47
CA LEU A 271 -2.14 4.36 9.09
C LEU A 271 -2.70 4.08 10.49
N LYS A 272 -2.85 5.10 11.34
CA LYS A 272 -3.42 4.99 12.69
C LYS A 272 -4.85 4.45 12.67
N LYS A 273 -5.71 4.96 11.79
CA LYS A 273 -7.11 4.52 11.68
C LYS A 273 -7.26 3.09 11.14
N ARG A 274 -6.24 2.57 10.48
CA ARG A 274 -6.20 1.22 9.90
C ARG A 274 -5.48 0.20 10.76
N ALA A 275 -4.66 0.66 11.69
CA ALA A 275 -4.06 -0.16 12.73
C ALA A 275 -5.12 -0.88 13.57
N TRP A 276 -4.77 -2.04 14.08
CA TRP A 276 -5.66 -2.91 14.83
C TRP A 276 -5.80 -2.47 16.29
N ARG A 277 -4.66 -2.31 16.95
CA ARG A 277 -4.56 -1.94 18.37
C ARG A 277 -3.35 -1.07 18.66
N TYR A 278 -2.20 -1.37 18.06
CA TYR A 278 -0.94 -0.73 18.41
C TYR A 278 -0.35 0.11 17.29
N ILE A 279 0.24 1.24 17.66
CA ILE A 279 1.08 2.07 16.80
C ILE A 279 2.35 2.49 17.54
N ALA A 280 3.41 2.79 16.79
CA ALA A 280 4.70 3.18 17.32
C ALA A 280 5.34 4.30 16.51
N ALA A 281 6.07 5.20 17.17
CA ALA A 281 6.79 6.28 16.52
C ALA A 281 8.04 6.68 17.29
N ALA A 282 9.03 7.24 16.59
CA ALA A 282 10.24 7.77 17.19
C ALA A 282 9.98 9.01 18.07
N ASP A 283 8.92 9.76 17.73
CA ASP A 283 8.44 10.93 18.46
C ASP A 283 6.99 10.72 18.94
N LYS A 284 6.69 11.14 20.15
CA LYS A 284 5.37 11.01 20.79
C LYS A 284 4.30 11.79 20.03
N GLU A 285 4.61 12.96 19.48
CA GLU A 285 3.62 13.81 18.81
C GLU A 285 3.15 13.22 17.48
N TRP A 286 3.97 12.38 16.84
CA TRP A 286 3.60 11.72 15.58
C TRP A 286 2.50 10.66 15.77
N LEU A 287 2.29 10.17 17.01
CA LEU A 287 1.23 9.22 17.35
C LEU A 287 -0.17 9.86 17.37
N TYR A 288 -0.28 11.18 17.33
CA TYR A 288 -1.54 11.92 17.42
C TYR A 288 -1.75 12.84 16.20
N PRO A 289 -1.74 12.29 14.96
CA PRO A 289 -1.88 13.10 13.75
C PRO A 289 -3.19 13.90 13.75
N GLU A 290 -4.25 13.38 14.37
CA GLU A 290 -5.56 14.05 14.48
C GLU A 290 -5.52 15.45 15.11
N ARG A 291 -4.51 15.76 15.92
CA ARG A 291 -4.35 17.08 16.54
C ARG A 291 -3.91 18.16 15.57
N ARG A 292 -3.29 17.77 14.45
CA ARG A 292 -2.70 18.69 13.46
C ARG A 292 -3.34 18.56 12.08
N LEU A 293 -4.40 17.77 11.93
CA LEU A 293 -5.12 17.64 10.67
C LEU A 293 -5.90 18.90 10.33
N ARG A 294 -5.81 19.34 9.07
CA ARG A 294 -6.70 20.38 8.51
C ARG A 294 -8.13 19.88 8.36
N THR A 295 -8.31 18.60 8.07
CA THR A 295 -9.61 17.97 7.91
C THR A 295 -9.58 16.52 8.36
N GLN A 296 -10.66 16.07 9.00
CA GLN A 296 -10.87 14.66 9.35
C GLN A 296 -11.82 13.95 8.36
N HIS A 297 -12.32 14.68 7.36
CA HIS A 297 -13.14 14.11 6.29
C HIS A 297 -12.30 13.16 5.44
N TRP A 298 -12.60 11.87 5.55
CA TRP A 298 -11.80 10.78 4.99
C TRP A 298 -11.60 10.91 3.47
N ASP A 299 -12.65 11.30 2.75
CA ASP A 299 -12.69 11.50 1.30
C ASP A 299 -11.92 12.77 0.83
N ARG A 300 -11.62 13.70 1.74
CA ARG A 300 -10.99 15.00 1.44
C ARG A 300 -9.51 15.07 1.82
N LEU A 301 -8.94 13.99 2.35
CA LEU A 301 -7.50 13.93 2.66
C LEU A 301 -6.66 14.25 1.42
N GLY A 302 -5.67 15.14 1.55
CA GLY A 302 -4.87 15.68 0.45
C GLY A 302 -5.68 16.29 -0.68
N GLY A 303 -6.83 16.90 -0.36
CA GLY A 303 -7.76 17.43 -1.35
C GLY A 303 -8.43 16.36 -2.21
N GLY A 304 -8.46 15.10 -1.74
CA GLY A 304 -8.98 13.94 -2.47
C GLY A 304 -7.93 13.18 -3.28
N TYR A 305 -6.70 13.72 -3.41
CA TYR A 305 -5.65 13.17 -4.27
C TYR A 305 -4.39 12.75 -3.50
N LEU A 306 -4.45 12.64 -2.17
CA LEU A 306 -3.30 12.34 -1.31
C LEU A 306 -2.45 11.15 -1.80
N PHE A 307 -3.10 10.08 -2.23
CA PHE A 307 -2.42 8.84 -2.64
C PHE A 307 -2.25 8.70 -4.15
N MET A 308 -2.75 9.65 -4.93
CA MET A 308 -2.62 9.56 -6.37
C MET A 308 -1.16 9.74 -6.80
N PRO A 309 -0.69 8.93 -7.77
CA PRO A 309 0.55 9.23 -8.49
C PRO A 309 0.33 10.45 -9.40
N ASP A 310 1.40 10.97 -10.01
CA ASP A 310 1.23 11.98 -11.04
C ASP A 310 0.63 11.33 -12.30
N PRO A 311 -0.60 11.67 -12.71
CA PRO A 311 -1.26 11.03 -13.85
C PRO A 311 -0.59 11.36 -15.17
N ARG A 312 0.20 12.45 -15.25
CA ARG A 312 0.92 12.84 -16.48
C ARG A 312 2.06 11.86 -16.79
N GLU A 313 2.58 11.19 -15.76
CA GLU A 313 3.61 10.15 -15.86
C GLU A 313 3.04 8.77 -16.17
N VAL A 314 1.74 8.54 -15.99
CA VAL A 314 1.11 7.26 -16.34
C VAL A 314 0.88 7.18 -17.84
N SER A 315 1.53 6.21 -18.49
CA SER A 315 1.32 5.93 -19.90
C SER A 315 -0.05 5.30 -20.14
N PHE A 316 -0.70 5.72 -21.23
CA PHE A 316 -1.92 5.09 -21.71
C PHE A 316 -1.55 4.13 -22.85
N SER A 317 -1.33 2.87 -22.50
CA SER A 317 -1.15 1.76 -23.45
C SER A 317 -2.40 0.87 -23.44
N SER A 318 -2.75 0.33 -24.60
CA SER A 318 -3.81 -0.67 -24.78
C SER A 318 -3.29 -2.08 -24.52
N GLU A 319 -2.14 -2.42 -25.11
CA GLU A 319 -1.55 -3.76 -25.07
C GLU A 319 -0.05 -3.75 -24.68
N ILE A 320 0.38 -4.86 -24.09
CA ILE A 320 1.76 -5.20 -23.77
C ILE A 320 2.08 -6.53 -24.44
N LEU A 321 3.08 -6.53 -25.32
CA LEU A 321 3.54 -7.70 -26.06
C LEU A 321 4.91 -8.15 -25.56
N PHE A 322 5.06 -9.45 -25.31
CA PHE A 322 6.32 -10.11 -24.93
C PHE A 322 6.71 -11.13 -25.99
N GLY A 323 7.86 -10.93 -26.61
CA GLY A 323 8.52 -11.98 -27.40
C GLY A 323 9.43 -12.81 -26.50
N TYR A 324 9.35 -14.13 -26.62
CA TYR A 324 10.29 -15.07 -26.04
C TYR A 324 11.35 -15.46 -27.07
N ASP A 325 12.52 -15.91 -26.60
CA ASP A 325 13.62 -16.36 -27.47
C ASP A 325 13.21 -17.50 -28.42
N ASP A 326 12.19 -18.28 -28.05
CA ASP A 326 11.60 -19.34 -28.85
C ASP A 326 10.52 -18.85 -29.84
N LYS A 327 10.48 -17.54 -30.11
CA LYS A 327 9.53 -16.85 -31.01
C LYS A 327 8.07 -16.89 -30.56
N ARG A 328 7.76 -17.42 -29.36
CA ARG A 328 6.41 -17.25 -28.80
C ARG A 328 6.16 -15.80 -28.47
N VAL A 329 4.93 -15.35 -28.67
CA VAL A 329 4.46 -14.03 -28.26
C VAL A 329 3.38 -14.20 -27.20
N GLN A 330 3.48 -13.45 -26.11
CA GLN A 330 2.38 -13.29 -25.17
C GLN A 330 1.88 -11.85 -25.24
N ALA A 331 0.56 -11.71 -25.25
CA ALA A 331 -0.13 -10.43 -25.23
C ALA A 331 -0.93 -10.32 -23.94
N PHE A 332 -0.87 -9.13 -23.33
CA PHE A 332 -1.68 -8.74 -22.20
C PHE A 332 -2.24 -7.34 -22.46
N ASP A 333 -3.48 -7.09 -22.05
CA ASP A 333 -3.95 -5.72 -21.99
C ASP A 333 -3.42 -5.00 -20.73
N ALA A 334 -3.74 -3.71 -20.60
CA ALA A 334 -3.32 -2.88 -19.45
C ALA A 334 -3.80 -3.40 -18.07
N TYR A 335 -4.74 -4.34 -18.02
CA TYR A 335 -5.27 -4.95 -16.80
C TYR A 335 -4.84 -6.42 -16.65
N GLY A 336 -3.86 -6.87 -17.45
CA GLY A 336 -3.31 -8.22 -17.40
C GLY A 336 -4.25 -9.30 -17.92
N ARG A 337 -5.25 -8.94 -18.74
CA ARG A 337 -6.09 -9.91 -19.44
C ARG A 337 -5.39 -10.40 -20.69
N ARG A 338 -5.64 -11.64 -21.08
CA ARG A 338 -5.16 -12.26 -22.32
C ARG A 338 -6.19 -12.10 -23.45
N PRO A 339 -5.79 -12.16 -24.74
CA PRO A 339 -6.69 -11.91 -25.87
C PRO A 339 -7.97 -12.75 -25.90
N TRP A 340 -7.95 -13.96 -25.33
CA TRP A 340 -9.11 -14.86 -25.27
C TRP A 340 -9.99 -14.67 -24.04
N GLN A 341 -9.61 -13.79 -23.10
CA GLN A 341 -10.41 -13.52 -21.91
C GLN A 341 -11.51 -12.50 -22.23
N GLN A 342 -12.63 -12.63 -21.51
CA GLN A 342 -13.74 -11.70 -21.62
C GLN A 342 -13.29 -10.27 -21.31
N ASP A 343 -13.85 -9.31 -22.04
CA ASP A 343 -13.62 -7.87 -21.90
C ASP A 343 -12.22 -7.39 -22.29
N TYR A 344 -11.38 -8.24 -22.90
CA TYR A 344 -10.10 -7.84 -23.48
C TYR A 344 -10.28 -6.72 -24.51
N ASP A 345 -9.49 -5.65 -24.36
CA ASP A 345 -9.39 -4.49 -25.27
C ASP A 345 -10.73 -3.93 -25.80
N LYS A 346 -11.73 -3.79 -24.92
CA LYS A 346 -13.01 -3.15 -25.26
C LYS A 346 -12.82 -1.67 -25.59
N LYS A 347 -12.96 -1.35 -26.88
CA LYS A 347 -12.77 0.02 -27.41
C LYS A 347 -13.59 1.10 -26.71
N GLU A 348 -14.87 0.85 -26.42
CA GLU A 348 -15.73 1.84 -25.75
C GLU A 348 -15.23 2.18 -24.33
N ASP A 349 -14.79 1.16 -23.58
CA ASP A 349 -14.22 1.34 -22.26
C ASP A 349 -12.87 2.08 -22.35
N HIS A 350 -12.05 1.74 -23.34
CA HIS A 350 -10.78 2.39 -23.63
C HIS A 350 -10.95 3.89 -23.95
N ASP A 351 -11.86 4.24 -24.85
CA ASP A 351 -12.09 5.63 -25.26
C ASP A 351 -12.62 6.47 -24.09
N ARG A 352 -13.53 5.91 -23.28
CA ARG A 352 -14.01 6.57 -22.06
C ARG A 352 -12.89 6.78 -21.05
N GLU A 353 -12.04 5.77 -20.82
CA GLU A 353 -10.90 5.88 -19.91
C GLU A 353 -9.87 6.88 -20.39
N TRP A 354 -9.62 6.95 -21.70
CA TRP A 354 -8.71 7.95 -22.28
C TRP A 354 -9.21 9.36 -21.99
N GLU A 355 -10.49 9.63 -22.24
CA GLU A 355 -11.08 10.94 -21.97
C GLU A 355 -11.00 11.33 -20.49
N THR A 356 -11.28 10.39 -19.57
CA THR A 356 -11.19 10.67 -18.14
C THR A 356 -9.75 10.83 -17.67
N ALA A 357 -8.81 10.07 -18.24
CA ALA A 357 -7.40 10.16 -17.90
C ALA A 357 -6.82 11.51 -18.34
N GLU A 358 -7.13 11.96 -19.56
CA GLU A 358 -6.70 13.28 -20.05
C GLU A 358 -7.33 14.42 -19.24
N ALA A 359 -8.60 14.31 -18.86
CA ALA A 359 -9.24 15.27 -17.97
C ALA A 359 -8.55 15.34 -16.60
N PHE A 360 -8.20 14.17 -16.04
CA PHE A 360 -7.53 14.10 -14.76
C PHE A 360 -6.10 14.66 -14.79
N LYS A 361 -5.35 14.45 -15.89
CA LYS A 361 -4.06 15.14 -16.10
C LYS A 361 -4.20 16.65 -16.02
N GLY A 362 -5.24 17.21 -16.63
CA GLY A 362 -5.58 18.64 -16.54
C GLY A 362 -5.91 19.10 -15.13
N GLU A 363 -6.81 18.38 -14.44
CA GLU A 363 -7.16 18.70 -13.06
C GLU A 363 -5.96 18.64 -12.12
N PHE A 364 -5.11 17.62 -12.27
CA PHE A 364 -3.91 17.46 -11.46
C PHE A 364 -2.89 18.56 -11.74
N ALA A 365 -2.67 18.91 -13.02
CA ALA A 365 -1.82 20.03 -13.41
C ALA A 365 -2.35 21.36 -12.86
N ARG A 366 -3.66 21.59 -12.87
CA ARG A 366 -4.28 22.79 -12.28
C ARG A 366 -4.04 22.88 -10.77
N LEU A 367 -4.11 21.75 -10.06
CA LEU A 367 -3.96 21.70 -8.60
C LEU A 367 -2.52 21.80 -8.13
N PHE A 368 -1.58 21.16 -8.84
CA PHE A 368 -0.19 21.01 -8.41
C PHE A 368 0.82 21.78 -9.28
N GLY A 369 0.34 22.45 -10.33
CA GLY A 369 1.15 23.23 -11.24
C GLY A 369 1.89 22.40 -12.28
N ARG A 370 2.84 23.05 -12.96
CA ARG A 370 3.59 22.49 -14.09
C ARG A 370 4.62 21.44 -13.68
N LYS A 371 5.15 21.53 -12.46
CA LYS A 371 6.13 20.57 -11.95
C LYS A 371 5.46 19.24 -11.65
N HIS A 372 6.07 18.16 -12.10
CA HIS A 372 5.59 16.82 -11.84
C HIS A 372 5.91 16.43 -10.40
N ARG A 373 4.95 15.75 -9.77
CA ARG A 373 5.13 15.31 -8.38
C ARG A 373 5.94 14.02 -8.32
N GLY A 374 5.66 13.05 -9.18
CA GLY A 374 6.46 11.83 -9.35
C GLY A 374 7.01 11.74 -10.77
N ARG A 375 8.01 10.91 -11.00
CA ARG A 375 8.65 10.71 -12.31
C ARG A 375 8.81 9.23 -12.64
N SER A 376 8.29 8.84 -13.80
CA SER A 376 8.58 7.57 -14.45
C SER A 376 9.80 7.73 -15.38
N ASN A 377 10.42 6.63 -15.81
CA ASN A 377 11.44 6.64 -16.85
C ASN A 377 10.80 6.36 -18.20
N ARG A 378 10.69 7.39 -19.04
CA ARG A 378 10.16 7.23 -20.40
C ARG A 378 11.31 7.12 -21.40
N PHE A 379 11.16 6.19 -22.33
CA PHE A 379 12.07 6.06 -23.46
C PHE A 379 12.13 7.39 -24.22
N GLY A 380 13.31 8.01 -24.31
CA GLY A 380 13.51 9.34 -24.91
C GLY A 380 13.56 10.53 -23.93
N ASP A 381 13.46 10.31 -22.62
CA ASP A 381 13.51 11.38 -21.60
C ASP A 381 14.89 12.04 -21.41
N PHE A 382 15.92 11.64 -22.16
CA PHE A 382 17.21 12.36 -22.23
C PHE A 382 17.06 13.86 -22.56
N TYR A 383 15.90 14.27 -23.12
CA TYR A 383 15.59 15.66 -23.48
C TYR A 383 14.59 16.37 -22.55
N ARG A 384 13.99 15.70 -21.54
CA ARG A 384 13.06 16.34 -20.57
C ARG A 384 13.78 16.73 -19.28
N GLY A 385 14.77 17.61 -19.40
CA GLY A 385 15.68 17.98 -18.32
C GLY A 385 15.10 18.68 -17.07
N CYS A 386 13.78 18.87 -16.93
CA CYS A 386 13.25 19.69 -15.83
C CYS A 386 12.08 19.10 -15.03
N GLY A 387 11.55 17.91 -15.38
CA GLY A 387 10.42 17.36 -14.62
C GLY A 387 9.19 18.28 -14.61
N GLU A 388 9.07 19.18 -15.59
CA GLU A 388 8.10 20.27 -15.63
C GLU A 388 7.49 20.37 -17.04
N ASP A 389 6.18 20.55 -17.10
CA ASP A 389 5.46 20.76 -18.36
C ASP A 389 5.89 22.07 -19.03
N SER A 390 6.05 22.08 -20.36
CA SER A 390 6.15 23.34 -21.11
C SER A 390 4.85 24.15 -20.94
N PRO A 391 4.87 25.49 -21.12
CA PRO A 391 3.65 26.29 -21.02
C PRO A 391 2.55 25.78 -21.98
N THR A 392 2.95 25.38 -23.20
CA THR A 392 2.06 24.82 -24.20
C THR A 392 1.44 23.48 -23.79
N MET A 393 2.22 22.58 -23.19
CA MET A 393 1.74 21.29 -22.69
C MET A 393 0.78 21.49 -21.51
N PHE A 394 1.13 22.40 -20.60
CA PHE A 394 0.29 22.76 -19.46
C PHE A 394 -1.07 23.31 -19.90
N GLU A 395 -1.10 24.25 -20.85
CA GLU A 395 -2.35 24.77 -21.41
C GLU A 395 -3.18 23.69 -22.12
N SER A 396 -2.52 22.74 -22.79
CA SER A 396 -3.20 21.61 -23.44
C SER A 396 -3.96 20.76 -22.42
N TYR A 397 -3.32 20.46 -21.27
CA TYR A 397 -3.97 19.72 -20.18
C TYR A 397 -5.17 20.48 -19.60
N LEU A 398 -5.05 21.79 -19.36
CA LEU A 398 -6.18 22.60 -18.87
C LEU A 398 -7.34 22.63 -19.87
N LYS A 399 -7.05 22.68 -21.18
CA LYS A 399 -8.08 22.58 -22.23
C LYS A 399 -8.76 21.21 -22.24
N ALA A 400 -8.03 20.12 -21.96
CA ALA A 400 -8.61 18.77 -21.84
C ALA A 400 -9.59 18.67 -20.67
N GLU A 401 -9.20 19.14 -19.46
CA GLU A 401 -10.09 19.23 -18.29
C GLU A 401 -11.36 20.01 -18.62
N HIS A 402 -11.22 21.21 -19.21
CA HIS A 402 -12.35 22.07 -19.52
C HIS A 402 -13.32 21.44 -20.53
N ARG A 403 -12.81 20.73 -21.55
CA ARG A 403 -13.65 20.00 -22.51
C ARG A 403 -14.46 18.91 -21.82
N HIS A 404 -13.84 18.16 -20.91
CA HIS A 404 -14.52 17.11 -20.16
C HIS A 404 -15.61 17.68 -19.23
N GLN A 405 -15.32 18.76 -18.50
CA GLN A 405 -16.30 19.45 -17.66
C GLN A 405 -17.51 19.96 -18.46
N LYS A 406 -17.29 20.51 -19.67
CA LYS A 406 -18.37 20.94 -20.56
C LYS A 406 -19.27 19.79 -21.01
N ARG A 407 -18.69 18.61 -21.30
CA ARG A 407 -19.46 17.41 -21.67
C ARG A 407 -20.31 16.89 -20.51
N ARG A 408 -19.74 16.82 -19.30
CA ARG A 408 -20.45 16.40 -18.08
C ARG A 408 -21.60 17.32 -17.66
N LYS A 409 -21.64 18.57 -18.12
CA LYS A 409 -22.75 19.50 -17.86
C LYS A 409 -23.88 19.39 -18.89
N LYS A 410 -23.64 18.75 -20.04
CA LYS A 410 -24.58 18.66 -21.16
C LYS A 410 -25.34 17.33 -21.21
N GLY A 411 -24.79 16.28 -20.61
CA GLY A 411 -25.48 15.01 -20.34
C GLY A 411 -25.79 14.93 -18.85
#